data_AF-K0CJ52-F1
#
_entry.id   AF-K0CJ52-F1
#
_cell.length_a   1.000
_cell.length_b   1.000
_cell.length_c   1.000
_cell.angle_alpha   90.00
_cell.angle_beta   90.00
_cell.angle_gamma   90.00
#
_symmetry.space_group_name_H-M   'P 1'
#
loop_
_entity.id
_entity.type
_entity.pdbx_description
1 polymer ?
#
loop_
_entity_poly.entity_id
_entity_poly.type
_entity_poly.pdbx_seq_one_letter_code
_entity_poly.pdbx_strand_id
1 'polypeptide(L)'
;MGIRNKLFLTFLGTFLLLILAASAFYYLSFEQSLSKYLDERQQAQVERLADHLAVLYAQRGSWDFLLRDPRQLGRLYWLAGDRNQPDPRKIDRDAHRHLQLLTADKHPLLGPPVAPKFRRKVAIRIGDQIVGWLVYPDQEAIRDSMDRRFQERQLRFMLWMTLIGLALSLLVSWLLARHFVAPITALSRHTRQLREGNYGARLTSQRRDELGDLIRHVDSLAQRLNQGQQARQRWFSDIAHELRTPLAVLRGELEAIQDDVRPMSKETISTLESEVRHLTHLVSDLHDLALADAGNLRYHFTRMDLDALCEDAVDAVRPAMQRQGLTLLTTLPPATLSGDPVRLRQLLDNLLHNSLKYTDQGGEVQLVLDDEQDHWRLTINDTAPGVPEEALPKLFDHLFRVESSRNRRTGGAGLGLAICQRIVEAHGGTITAGHSPLGGLRITIRLPKDHHAPRTDR
;
A
#
# COMPACT_ATOMS: atom_id res chain seq x y z
N MET A 1 16.63 -11.56 16.42
CA MET A 1 17.15 -10.35 15.74
C MET A 1 15.99 -9.55 15.16
N GLY A 2 15.90 -8.25 15.48
CA GLY A 2 14.86 -7.37 14.93
C GLY A 2 15.02 -7.10 13.43
N ILE A 3 13.94 -6.69 12.75
CA ILE A 3 13.91 -6.37 11.31
C ILE A 3 15.00 -5.38 10.91
N ARG A 4 15.31 -4.42 11.80
CA ARG A 4 16.41 -3.47 11.62
C ARG A 4 17.75 -4.14 11.35
N ASN A 5 18.12 -5.10 12.19
CA ASN A 5 19.42 -5.75 12.11
C ASN A 5 19.47 -6.71 10.92
N LYS A 6 18.34 -7.36 10.57
CA LYS A 6 18.25 -8.21 9.38
C LYS A 6 18.47 -7.40 8.10
N LEU A 7 17.72 -6.33 7.88
CA LEU A 7 17.87 -5.50 6.68
C LEU A 7 19.26 -4.85 6.58
N PHE A 8 19.78 -4.34 7.70
CA PHE A 8 21.14 -3.80 7.75
C PHE A 8 22.18 -4.85 7.34
N LEU A 9 22.13 -6.06 7.91
CA LEU A 9 23.05 -7.14 7.59
C LEU A 9 22.90 -7.62 6.14
N THR A 10 21.67 -7.70 5.63
CA THR A 10 21.42 -8.08 4.23
C THR A 10 22.02 -7.06 3.28
N PHE A 11 21.74 -5.76 3.47
CA PHE A 11 22.30 -4.71 2.62
C PHE A 11 23.83 -4.67 2.71
N LEU A 12 24.38 -4.69 3.93
CA LEU A 12 25.83 -4.74 4.16
C LEU A 12 26.46 -5.95 3.45
N GLY A 13 25.88 -7.14 3.60
CA GLY A 13 26.34 -8.37 2.95
C GLY A 13 26.29 -8.29 1.42
N THR A 14 25.20 -7.78 0.85
CA THR A 14 25.07 -7.63 -0.62
C THR A 14 26.08 -6.64 -1.19
N PHE A 15 26.28 -5.49 -0.53
CA PHE A 15 27.26 -4.50 -0.97
C PHE A 15 28.69 -5.03 -0.82
N LEU A 16 29.00 -5.74 0.26
CA LEU A 16 30.32 -6.34 0.47
C LEU A 16 30.62 -7.41 -0.59
N LEU A 17 29.63 -8.24 -0.94
CA LEU A 17 29.75 -9.21 -2.02
C LEU A 17 29.98 -8.54 -3.38
N LEU A 18 29.26 -7.46 -3.69
CA LEU A 18 29.48 -6.67 -4.90
C LEU A 18 30.89 -6.09 -4.97
N ILE A 19 31.41 -5.57 -3.86
CA ILE A 19 32.77 -5.02 -3.78
C ILE A 19 33.81 -6.13 -4.00
N LEU A 20 33.64 -7.29 -3.37
CA LEU A 20 34.54 -8.44 -3.57
C LEU A 20 34.50 -8.93 -5.02
N ALA A 21 33.32 -9.04 -5.62
CA ALA A 21 33.17 -9.43 -7.02
C ALA A 21 33.83 -8.42 -7.97
N ALA A 22 33.63 -7.12 -7.75
CA ALA A 22 34.27 -6.07 -8.52
C ALA A 22 35.80 -6.08 -8.36
N SER A 23 36.30 -6.31 -7.14
CA SER A 23 37.73 -6.41 -6.86
C SER A 23 38.37 -7.64 -7.53
N ALA A 24 37.70 -8.80 -7.46
CA ALA A 24 38.15 -10.02 -8.13
C ALA A 24 38.13 -9.87 -9.67
N PHE A 25 37.08 -9.27 -10.23
CA PHE A 25 36.99 -8.96 -11.64
C PHE A 25 38.12 -8.03 -12.10
N TYR A 26 38.40 -6.98 -11.33
CA TYR A 26 39.50 -6.06 -11.61
C TYR A 26 40.86 -6.77 -11.61
N TYR A 27 41.09 -7.66 -10.64
CA TYR A 27 42.31 -8.47 -10.55
C TYR A 27 42.48 -9.37 -11.79
N LEU A 28 41.45 -10.14 -12.14
CA LEU A 28 41.48 -11.07 -13.28
C LEU A 28 41.61 -10.36 -14.63
N SER A 29 40.86 -9.28 -14.83
CA SER A 29 40.89 -8.50 -16.07
C SER A 29 42.25 -7.85 -16.30
N PHE A 30 42.93 -7.43 -15.23
CA PHE A 30 44.24 -6.80 -15.32
C PHE A 30 45.33 -7.79 -15.73
N GLU A 31 45.37 -8.99 -15.13
CA GLU A 31 46.36 -10.02 -15.50
C GLU A 31 46.26 -10.43 -16.98
N GLN A 32 45.03 -10.59 -17.49
CA GLN A 32 44.81 -10.97 -18.88
C GLN A 32 45.15 -9.86 -19.88
N SER A 33 44.88 -8.60 -19.51
CA SER A 33 45.08 -7.45 -20.40
C SER A 33 46.55 -7.06 -20.54
N LEU A 34 47.31 -7.07 -19.43
CA LEU A 34 48.73 -6.67 -19.43
C LEU A 34 49.61 -7.67 -20.20
N SER A 35 49.40 -8.97 -19.99
CA SER A 35 50.17 -10.04 -20.63
C SER A 35 49.98 -10.04 -22.15
N LYS A 36 48.73 -9.96 -22.60
CA LYS A 36 48.40 -9.92 -24.03
C LYS A 36 48.97 -8.69 -24.74
N TYR A 37 48.85 -7.51 -24.12
CA TYR A 37 49.34 -6.25 -24.70
C TYR A 37 50.86 -6.21 -24.87
N LEU A 38 51.61 -6.70 -23.87
CA LEU A 38 53.06 -6.68 -23.91
C LEU A 38 53.64 -7.75 -24.86
N ASP A 39 53.01 -8.92 -24.95
CA ASP A 39 53.40 -10.00 -25.86
C ASP A 39 53.25 -9.62 -27.33
N GLU A 40 52.08 -9.11 -27.73
CA GLU A 40 51.80 -8.67 -29.10
C GLU A 40 52.79 -7.58 -29.54
N ARG A 41 53.11 -6.66 -28.61
CA ARG A 41 54.05 -5.56 -28.89
C ARG A 41 55.49 -6.04 -29.05
N GLN A 42 55.98 -6.88 -28.15
CA GLN A 42 57.35 -7.38 -28.21
C GLN A 42 57.54 -8.25 -29.45
N GLN A 43 56.57 -9.08 -29.78
CA GLN A 43 56.59 -9.89 -31.00
C GLN A 43 56.70 -9.01 -32.26
N ALA A 44 55.86 -7.98 -32.39
CA ALA A 44 55.90 -7.07 -33.55
C ALA A 44 57.22 -6.29 -33.68
N GLN A 45 57.91 -6.02 -32.57
CA GLN A 45 59.25 -5.41 -32.58
C GLN A 45 60.33 -6.40 -33.03
N VAL A 46 60.27 -7.64 -32.55
CA VAL A 46 61.21 -8.72 -32.93
C VAL A 46 61.03 -9.12 -34.39
N GLU A 47 59.80 -9.15 -34.90
CA GLU A 47 59.49 -9.39 -36.32
C GLU A 47 60.09 -8.28 -37.22
N ARG A 48 59.88 -7.00 -36.88
CA ARG A 48 60.53 -5.89 -37.60
C ARG A 48 62.05 -5.96 -37.57
N LEU A 49 62.63 -6.39 -36.44
CA LEU A 49 64.07 -6.62 -36.36
C LEU A 49 64.52 -7.79 -37.26
N ALA A 50 63.77 -8.89 -37.28
CA ALA A 50 64.06 -10.04 -38.12
C ALA A 50 64.06 -9.66 -39.60
N ASP A 51 63.07 -8.87 -40.05
CA ASP A 51 63.00 -8.36 -41.42
C ASP A 51 64.21 -7.48 -41.75
N HIS A 52 64.61 -6.59 -40.83
CA HIS A 52 65.77 -5.73 -41.05
C HIS A 52 67.09 -6.53 -41.09
N LEU A 53 67.23 -7.56 -40.26
CA LEU A 53 68.37 -8.47 -40.28
C LEU A 53 68.42 -9.30 -41.58
N ALA A 54 67.28 -9.71 -42.12
CA ALA A 54 67.19 -10.40 -43.40
C ALA A 54 67.76 -9.54 -44.54
N VAL A 55 67.40 -8.24 -44.58
CA VAL A 55 67.93 -7.28 -45.57
C VAL A 55 69.45 -7.14 -45.44
N LEU A 56 69.97 -7.01 -44.22
CA LEU A 56 71.42 -6.87 -43.99
C LEU A 56 72.19 -8.15 -44.34
N TYR A 57 71.62 -9.32 -44.06
CA TYR A 57 72.21 -10.60 -44.45
C TYR A 57 72.20 -10.77 -45.97
N ALA A 58 71.12 -10.39 -46.66
CA ALA A 58 71.05 -10.42 -48.13
C ALA A 58 72.15 -9.57 -48.79
N GLN A 59 72.49 -8.41 -48.20
CA GLN A 59 73.53 -7.51 -48.71
C GLN A 59 74.95 -7.97 -48.41
N ARG A 60 75.19 -8.65 -47.28
CA ARG A 60 76.54 -8.99 -46.78
C ARG A 60 76.90 -10.47 -46.91
N GLY A 61 75.92 -11.32 -47.19
CA GLY A 61 76.08 -12.77 -47.42
C GLY A 61 76.45 -13.61 -46.20
N SER A 62 76.66 -13.01 -45.02
CA SER A 62 77.06 -13.73 -43.80
C SER A 62 76.72 -12.96 -42.52
N TRP A 63 76.75 -13.65 -41.38
CA TRP A 63 76.53 -13.08 -40.04
C TRP A 63 77.77 -12.39 -39.46
N ASP A 64 78.88 -12.32 -40.20
CA ASP A 64 80.18 -11.78 -39.76
C ASP A 64 80.09 -10.35 -39.22
N PHE A 65 79.20 -9.53 -39.75
CA PHE A 65 79.03 -8.15 -39.30
C PHE A 65 78.52 -8.05 -37.86
N LEU A 66 77.68 -8.98 -37.41
CA LEU A 66 77.22 -9.04 -36.03
C LEU A 66 78.28 -9.66 -35.11
N LEU A 67 79.11 -10.58 -35.63
CA LEU A 67 80.22 -11.17 -34.88
C LEU A 67 81.33 -10.15 -34.62
N ARG A 68 81.60 -9.24 -35.56
CA ARG A 68 82.61 -8.17 -35.42
C ARG A 68 82.16 -7.02 -34.53
N ASP A 69 80.87 -6.65 -34.57
CA ASP A 69 80.29 -5.68 -33.64
C ASP A 69 78.99 -6.20 -32.99
N PRO A 70 79.10 -6.99 -31.90
CA PRO A 70 77.94 -7.51 -31.19
C PRO A 70 76.98 -6.44 -30.65
N ARG A 71 77.45 -5.19 -30.48
CA ARG A 71 76.61 -4.07 -30.02
C ARG A 71 75.66 -3.56 -31.11
N GLN A 72 75.90 -3.92 -32.37
CA GLN A 72 75.03 -3.55 -33.49
C GLN A 72 73.63 -4.16 -33.34
N LEU A 73 73.51 -5.39 -32.82
CA LEU A 73 72.22 -6.03 -32.60
C LEU A 73 71.31 -5.22 -31.65
N GLY A 74 71.87 -4.67 -30.57
CA GLY A 74 71.12 -3.83 -29.63
C GLY A 74 70.64 -2.52 -30.25
N ARG A 75 71.47 -1.89 -31.11
CA ARG A 75 71.08 -0.68 -31.86
C ARG A 75 69.94 -0.95 -32.83
N LEU A 76 70.01 -2.07 -33.56
CA LEU A 76 68.97 -2.48 -34.51
C LEU A 76 67.66 -2.86 -33.81
N TYR A 77 67.74 -3.57 -32.67
CA TYR A 77 66.57 -3.87 -31.86
C TYR A 77 65.85 -2.61 -31.39
N TRP A 78 66.62 -1.60 -30.98
CA TRP A 78 66.07 -0.31 -30.58
C TRP A 78 65.42 0.44 -31.75
N LEU A 79 66.07 0.44 -32.92
CA LEU A 79 65.54 1.05 -34.16
C LEU A 79 64.27 0.36 -34.68
N ALA A 80 64.14 -0.95 -34.43
CA ALA A 80 62.94 -1.73 -34.75
C ALA A 80 61.77 -1.45 -33.80
N GLY A 81 62.00 -0.70 -32.71
CA GLY A 81 60.97 -0.24 -31.79
C GLY A 81 60.05 0.84 -32.36
N ASP A 82 59.01 1.20 -31.62
CA ASP A 82 58.11 2.29 -32.00
C ASP A 82 58.76 3.66 -31.67
N ARG A 83 58.91 4.53 -32.67
CA ARG A 83 59.63 5.83 -32.55
C ARG A 83 58.83 6.90 -31.80
N ASN A 84 57.53 6.72 -31.62
CA ASN A 84 56.66 7.68 -30.91
C ASN A 84 56.70 7.55 -29.37
N GLN A 85 57.77 6.97 -28.81
CA GLN A 85 57.88 6.75 -27.37
C GLN A 85 58.68 7.80 -26.60
N PRO A 86 58.35 8.04 -25.31
CA PRO A 86 59.17 8.84 -24.41
C PRO A 86 60.54 8.18 -24.17
N ASP A 87 61.55 9.00 -23.90
CA ASP A 87 62.98 8.64 -23.77
C ASP A 87 63.26 7.23 -23.17
N PRO A 88 63.78 6.31 -23.99
CA PRO A 88 64.03 4.91 -23.60
C PRO A 88 65.21 4.73 -22.65
N ARG A 89 65.90 5.80 -22.23
CA ARG A 89 66.93 5.71 -21.17
C ARG A 89 66.38 5.23 -19.80
N LYS A 90 65.06 5.11 -19.63
CA LYS A 90 64.39 4.62 -18.41
C LYS A 90 63.79 3.21 -18.50
N ILE A 91 63.63 2.63 -19.68
CA ILE A 91 62.99 1.32 -19.87
C ILE A 91 64.07 0.36 -20.33
N ASP A 92 64.55 -0.43 -19.36
CA ASP A 92 65.46 -1.55 -19.49
C ASP A 92 66.53 -1.42 -20.60
N ARG A 93 67.67 -0.81 -20.24
CA ARG A 93 68.86 -0.72 -21.10
C ARG A 93 69.37 -2.09 -21.57
N ASP A 94 68.90 -3.19 -20.97
CA ASP A 94 69.43 -4.53 -21.16
C ASP A 94 68.43 -5.47 -21.88
N ALA A 95 67.27 -4.99 -22.34
CA ALA A 95 66.27 -5.82 -23.02
C ALA A 95 66.81 -6.58 -24.26
N HIS A 96 67.74 -5.97 -25.01
CA HIS A 96 68.41 -6.61 -26.15
C HIS A 96 69.41 -7.71 -25.74
N ARG A 97 69.83 -7.74 -24.46
CA ARG A 97 70.74 -8.77 -23.93
C ARG A 97 70.06 -10.11 -23.77
N HIS A 98 68.73 -10.19 -23.88
CA HIS A 98 68.00 -11.45 -23.83
C HIS A 98 67.65 -12.00 -25.22
N LEU A 99 68.06 -11.31 -26.30
CA LEU A 99 67.91 -11.83 -27.65
C LEU A 99 69.03 -12.81 -27.96
N GLN A 100 68.66 -13.94 -28.53
CA GLN A 100 69.59 -14.94 -29.01
C GLN A 100 69.40 -15.16 -30.50
N LEU A 101 70.46 -14.96 -31.28
CA LEU A 101 70.48 -15.25 -32.71
C LEU A 101 70.98 -16.68 -32.91
N LEU A 102 70.24 -17.47 -33.69
CA LEU A 102 70.61 -18.82 -34.10
C LEU A 102 70.83 -18.89 -35.61
N THR A 103 71.68 -19.82 -36.06
CA THR A 103 71.79 -20.20 -37.48
C THR A 103 70.50 -20.83 -38.00
N ALA A 104 70.41 -21.05 -39.32
CA ALA A 104 69.32 -21.82 -39.94
C ALA A 104 69.12 -23.20 -39.27
N ASP A 105 70.22 -23.86 -38.90
CA ASP A 105 70.27 -25.16 -38.20
C ASP A 105 70.05 -25.05 -36.67
N LYS A 106 69.63 -23.88 -36.18
CA LYS A 106 69.31 -23.59 -34.77
C LYS A 106 70.50 -23.67 -33.80
N HIS A 107 71.73 -23.54 -34.30
CA HIS A 107 72.93 -23.40 -33.47
C HIS A 107 73.10 -21.95 -32.99
N PRO A 108 73.49 -21.70 -31.73
CA PRO A 108 73.62 -20.35 -31.20
C PRO A 108 74.80 -19.59 -31.83
N LEU A 109 74.52 -18.42 -32.41
CA LEU A 109 75.52 -17.50 -32.97
C LEU A 109 75.86 -16.37 -31.99
N LEU A 110 74.84 -15.75 -31.40
CA LEU A 110 75.01 -14.55 -30.58
C LEU A 110 73.93 -14.47 -29.50
N GLY A 111 74.29 -13.93 -28.33
CA GLY A 111 73.38 -13.77 -27.20
C GLY A 111 73.39 -14.95 -26.21
N PRO A 112 72.93 -14.74 -24.96
CA PRO A 112 72.96 -15.76 -23.91
C PRO A 112 71.97 -16.91 -24.20
N PRO A 113 72.24 -18.12 -23.70
CA PRO A 113 71.31 -19.24 -23.84
C PRO A 113 69.98 -18.93 -23.15
N VAL A 114 68.89 -18.94 -23.92
CA VAL A 114 67.53 -18.80 -23.37
C VAL A 114 66.99 -20.18 -23.02
N ALA A 115 66.48 -20.34 -21.80
CA ALA A 115 65.93 -21.60 -21.31
C ALA A 115 64.85 -22.14 -22.26
N PRO A 116 64.85 -23.45 -22.61
CA PRO A 116 63.95 -23.99 -23.63
C PRO A 116 62.45 -23.80 -23.34
N LYS A 117 62.07 -23.72 -22.05
CA LYS A 117 60.69 -23.56 -21.59
C LYS A 117 60.10 -22.18 -21.84
N PHE A 118 60.93 -21.14 -21.96
CA PHE A 118 60.48 -19.75 -21.97
C PHE A 118 61.09 -19.01 -23.15
N ARG A 119 60.92 -19.52 -24.37
CA ARG A 119 61.47 -18.89 -25.58
C ARG A 119 60.50 -18.93 -26.74
N ARG A 120 60.30 -17.78 -27.38
CA ARG A 120 59.64 -17.68 -28.68
C ARG A 120 60.70 -17.47 -29.77
N LYS A 121 60.39 -17.92 -30.99
CA LYS A 121 61.31 -17.87 -32.12
C LYS A 121 60.65 -17.18 -33.30
N VAL A 122 61.33 -16.20 -33.87
CA VAL A 122 60.96 -15.56 -35.13
C VAL A 122 61.97 -15.97 -36.19
N ALA A 123 61.48 -16.44 -37.34
CA ALA A 123 62.34 -16.84 -38.44
C ALA A 123 62.84 -15.59 -39.19
N ILE A 124 64.13 -15.55 -39.52
CA ILE A 124 64.71 -14.56 -40.42
C ILE A 124 64.71 -15.17 -41.82
N ARG A 125 63.87 -14.63 -42.72
CA ARG A 125 63.62 -15.18 -44.06
C ARG A 125 64.10 -14.24 -45.14
N ILE A 126 64.74 -14.79 -46.18
CA ILE A 126 65.05 -14.10 -47.43
C ILE A 126 64.35 -14.90 -48.53
N GLY A 127 63.27 -14.36 -49.10
CA GLY A 127 62.37 -15.14 -49.95
C GLY A 127 61.78 -16.32 -49.17
N ASP A 128 61.93 -17.54 -49.70
CA ASP A 128 61.44 -18.77 -49.05
C ASP A 128 62.52 -19.47 -48.19
N GLN A 129 63.72 -18.91 -48.09
CA GLN A 129 64.84 -19.51 -47.36
C GLN A 129 65.01 -18.89 -45.96
N ILE A 130 65.10 -19.74 -44.94
CA ILE A 130 65.39 -19.32 -43.57
C ILE A 130 66.91 -19.24 -43.38
N VAL A 131 67.43 -18.06 -43.05
CA VAL A 131 68.87 -17.81 -42.86
C VAL A 131 69.29 -17.74 -41.39
N GLY A 132 68.32 -17.67 -40.49
CA GLY A 132 68.54 -17.68 -39.04
C GLY A 132 67.24 -17.60 -38.25
N TRP A 133 67.35 -17.72 -36.92
CA TRP A 133 66.23 -17.55 -36.00
C TRP A 133 66.60 -16.54 -34.93
N LEU A 134 65.69 -15.60 -34.68
CA LEU A 134 65.78 -14.71 -33.54
C LEU A 134 64.94 -15.27 -32.40
N VAL A 135 65.59 -15.52 -31.27
CA VAL A 135 64.98 -16.08 -30.07
C VAL A 135 64.91 -15.01 -29.01
N TYR A 136 63.76 -14.87 -28.37
CA TYR A 136 63.56 -13.95 -27.27
C TYR A 136 62.85 -14.68 -26.12
N PRO A 137 63.12 -14.31 -24.86
CA PRO A 137 62.47 -14.92 -23.72
C PRO A 137 60.97 -14.67 -23.76
N ASP A 138 60.20 -15.67 -23.35
CA ASP A 138 58.80 -15.48 -22.99
C ASP A 138 58.73 -14.57 -21.76
N GLN A 139 57.78 -13.64 -21.73
CA GLN A 139 57.80 -12.52 -20.76
C GLN A 139 57.63 -12.94 -19.29
N GLU A 140 57.39 -14.22 -19.01
CA GLU A 140 57.39 -14.74 -17.63
C GLU A 140 58.69 -14.42 -16.87
N ALA A 141 59.83 -14.29 -17.56
CA ALA A 141 61.09 -13.88 -16.93
C ALA A 141 61.21 -12.36 -16.65
N ILE A 142 60.49 -11.51 -17.41
CA ILE A 142 60.46 -10.05 -17.20
C ILE A 142 59.55 -9.70 -16.00
N ARG A 143 58.54 -10.55 -15.73
CA ARG A 143 57.60 -10.47 -14.59
C ARG A 143 58.33 -10.25 -13.25
N ASP A 144 59.44 -10.96 -13.03
CA ASP A 144 60.18 -10.98 -11.75
C ASP A 144 60.79 -9.60 -11.35
N SER A 145 61.09 -8.73 -12.33
CA SER A 145 61.71 -7.42 -12.08
C SER A 145 60.71 -6.25 -11.96
N MET A 146 59.52 -6.38 -12.56
CA MET A 146 58.43 -5.40 -12.42
C MET A 146 57.51 -5.68 -11.22
N ASP A 147 57.64 -6.86 -10.61
CA ASP A 147 56.67 -7.39 -9.64
C ASP A 147 56.51 -6.53 -8.37
N ARG A 148 57.58 -6.20 -7.64
CA ARG A 148 57.38 -5.68 -6.26
C ARG A 148 56.73 -4.29 -6.18
N ARG A 149 57.23 -3.31 -6.95
CA ARG A 149 56.70 -1.93 -6.90
C ARG A 149 55.32 -1.81 -7.53
N PHE A 150 55.02 -2.64 -8.53
CA PHE A 150 53.72 -2.66 -9.18
C PHE A 150 52.68 -3.37 -8.31
N GLN A 151 53.03 -4.55 -7.75
CA GLN A 151 52.20 -5.26 -6.78
C GLN A 151 51.89 -4.40 -5.54
N GLU A 152 52.85 -3.65 -4.99
CA GLU A 152 52.60 -2.75 -3.86
C GLU A 152 51.64 -1.59 -4.18
N ARG A 153 51.67 -1.06 -5.41
CA ARG A 153 50.69 -0.03 -5.83
C ARG A 153 49.31 -0.63 -6.03
N GLN A 154 49.24 -1.82 -6.61
CA GLN A 154 47.98 -2.54 -6.85
C GLN A 154 47.32 -2.97 -5.52
N LEU A 155 48.08 -3.53 -4.58
CA LEU A 155 47.60 -3.89 -3.25
C LEU A 155 47.12 -2.66 -2.48
N ARG A 156 47.84 -1.54 -2.54
CA ARG A 156 47.39 -0.27 -1.93
C ARG A 156 46.09 0.24 -2.57
N PHE A 157 45.98 0.19 -3.89
CA PHE A 157 44.78 0.61 -4.59
C PHE A 157 43.57 -0.28 -4.23
N MET A 158 43.77 -1.60 -4.19
CA MET A 158 42.76 -2.58 -3.78
C MET A 158 42.32 -2.37 -2.31
N LEU A 159 43.28 -2.09 -1.42
CA LEU A 159 43.00 -1.81 -0.01
C LEU A 159 42.15 -0.54 0.13
N TRP A 160 42.50 0.55 -0.54
CA TRP A 160 41.70 1.78 -0.53
C TRP A 160 40.30 1.58 -1.12
N MET A 161 40.20 0.86 -2.24
CA MET A 161 38.91 0.52 -2.85
C MET A 161 38.01 -0.26 -1.87
N THR A 162 38.59 -1.25 -1.18
CA THR A 162 37.86 -2.07 -0.21
C THR A 162 37.42 -1.24 1.01
N LEU A 163 38.29 -0.40 1.55
CA LEU A 163 37.97 0.47 2.70
C LEU A 163 36.88 1.48 2.36
N ILE A 164 36.97 2.15 1.21
CA ILE A 164 35.97 3.12 0.75
C ILE A 164 34.64 2.41 0.49
N GLY A 165 34.67 1.25 -0.17
CA GLY A 165 33.48 0.45 -0.41
C GLY A 165 32.81 0.01 0.88
N LEU A 166 33.58 -0.43 1.89
CA LEU A 166 33.05 -0.81 3.19
C LEU A 166 32.41 0.37 3.92
N ALA A 167 33.08 1.53 3.93
CA ALA A 167 32.54 2.74 4.55
C ALA A 167 31.23 3.20 3.88
N LEU A 168 31.18 3.19 2.55
CA LEU A 168 29.98 3.53 1.79
C LEU A 168 28.85 2.53 2.03
N SER A 169 29.16 1.24 2.07
CA SER A 169 28.20 0.17 2.37
C SER A 169 27.58 0.35 3.76
N LEU A 170 28.40 0.64 4.78
CA LEU A 170 27.92 0.91 6.14
C LEU A 170 27.01 2.15 6.19
N LEU A 171 27.41 3.23 5.50
CA LEU A 171 26.63 4.47 5.43
C LEU A 171 25.27 4.24 4.76
N VAL A 172 25.26 3.63 3.59
CA VAL A 172 24.03 3.35 2.83
C VAL A 172 23.12 2.40 3.61
N SER A 173 23.67 1.33 4.17
CA SER A 173 22.90 0.38 4.99
C SER A 173 22.28 1.05 6.22
N TRP A 174 23.00 1.96 6.87
CA TRP A 174 22.47 2.74 8.00
C TRP A 174 21.35 3.70 7.58
N LEU A 175 21.52 4.42 6.46
CA LEU A 175 20.50 5.32 5.91
C LEU A 175 19.22 4.59 5.53
N LEU A 176 19.31 3.49 4.77
CA LEU A 176 18.15 2.67 4.40
C LEU A 176 17.46 2.08 5.62
N ALA A 177 18.22 1.52 6.58
CA ALA A 177 17.65 0.98 7.80
C ALA A 177 16.87 2.06 8.58
N ARG A 178 17.39 3.29 8.67
CA ARG A 178 16.70 4.40 9.33
C ARG A 178 15.47 4.87 8.55
N HIS A 179 15.55 4.91 7.22
CA HIS A 179 14.48 5.39 6.34
C HIS A 179 13.27 4.44 6.32
N PHE A 180 13.48 3.12 6.30
CA PHE A 180 12.40 2.13 6.21
C PHE A 180 11.96 1.55 7.55
N VAL A 181 12.88 1.27 8.47
CA VAL A 181 12.53 0.46 9.65
C VAL A 181 11.78 1.27 10.70
N ALA A 182 12.22 2.51 10.95
CA ALA A 182 11.57 3.39 11.92
C ALA A 182 10.05 3.56 11.66
N PRO A 183 9.60 3.96 10.45
CA PRO A 183 8.16 4.11 10.18
C PRO A 183 7.40 2.78 10.21
N ILE A 184 7.98 1.67 9.73
CA ILE A 184 7.33 0.35 9.79
C ILE A 184 7.11 -0.07 11.25
N THR A 185 8.11 0.13 12.12
CA THR A 185 7.96 -0.18 13.55
C THR A 185 6.96 0.72 14.26
N ALA A 186 6.85 2.00 13.85
CA ALA A 186 5.83 2.90 14.35
C ALA A 186 4.42 2.44 13.93
N LEU A 187 4.25 2.06 12.67
CA LEU A 187 2.99 1.53 12.13
C LEU A 187 2.57 0.24 12.81
N SER A 188 3.52 -0.68 13.04
CA SER A 188 3.28 -1.93 13.76
C SER A 188 2.86 -1.69 15.22
N ARG A 189 3.48 -0.71 15.89
CA ARG A 189 3.08 -0.34 17.26
C ARG A 189 1.68 0.26 17.27
N HIS A 190 1.38 1.13 16.31
CA HIS A 190 0.08 1.80 16.22
C HIS A 190 -1.06 0.80 15.93
N THR A 191 -0.87 -0.09 14.95
CA THR A 191 -1.83 -1.18 14.67
C THR A 191 -2.05 -2.10 15.87
N ARG A 192 -1.02 -2.35 16.68
CA ARG A 192 -1.19 -3.06 17.97
C ARG A 192 -2.05 -2.27 18.97
N GLN A 193 -1.85 -0.97 19.08
CA GLN A 193 -2.68 -0.10 19.93
C GLN A 193 -4.15 -0.07 19.46
N LEU A 194 -4.40 -0.03 18.15
CA LEU A 194 -5.75 -0.16 17.59
C LEU A 194 -6.41 -1.48 18.03
N ARG A 195 -5.67 -2.58 17.96
CA ARG A 195 -6.18 -3.90 18.39
C ARG A 195 -6.49 -3.95 19.88
N GLU A 196 -5.77 -3.19 20.69
CA GLU A 196 -6.00 -3.05 22.14
C GLU A 196 -7.11 -2.02 22.47
N GLY A 197 -7.79 -1.45 21.47
CA GLY A 197 -8.92 -0.52 21.64
C GLY A 197 -8.53 0.95 21.79
N ASN A 198 -7.25 1.30 21.61
CA ASN A 198 -6.80 2.69 21.70
C ASN A 198 -6.84 3.37 20.31
N TYR A 199 -8.04 3.82 19.93
CA TYR A 199 -8.27 4.47 18.62
C TYR A 199 -7.95 5.98 18.60
N GLY A 200 -7.57 6.57 19.74
CA GLY A 200 -7.32 8.02 19.85
C GLY A 200 -5.90 8.45 19.48
N ALA A 201 -4.95 7.50 19.39
CA ALA A 201 -3.59 7.80 18.98
C ALA A 201 -3.55 8.23 17.50
N ARG A 202 -2.71 9.21 17.15
CA ARG A 202 -2.52 9.68 15.77
C ARG A 202 -1.11 9.40 15.29
N LEU A 203 -0.97 9.02 14.02
CA LEU A 203 0.32 8.96 13.35
C LEU A 203 0.53 10.21 12.51
N THR A 204 1.23 11.21 13.05
CA THR A 204 1.63 12.37 12.26
C THR A 204 2.79 11.99 11.35
N SER A 205 2.55 11.97 10.04
CA SER A 205 3.59 11.76 9.03
C SER A 205 3.47 12.81 7.93
N GLN A 206 4.54 13.55 7.67
CA GLN A 206 4.66 14.49 6.55
C GLN A 206 5.20 13.83 5.28
N ARG A 207 5.27 12.49 5.25
CA ARG A 207 5.80 11.75 4.09
C ARG A 207 4.85 11.82 2.90
N ARG A 208 5.46 11.93 1.72
CA ARG A 208 4.80 11.98 0.40
C ARG A 208 5.10 10.74 -0.45
N ASP A 209 5.60 9.67 0.18
CA ASP A 209 5.83 8.36 -0.44
C ASP A 209 4.63 7.41 -0.16
N GLU A 210 4.69 6.22 -0.74
CA GLU A 210 3.66 5.16 -0.58
C GLU A 210 3.51 4.74 0.88
N LEU A 211 4.57 4.85 1.68
CA LEU A 211 4.52 4.59 3.11
C LEU A 211 3.74 5.70 3.85
N GLY A 212 3.84 6.94 3.38
CA GLY A 212 3.00 8.06 3.79
C GLY A 212 1.52 7.81 3.49
N ASP A 213 1.19 7.30 2.30
CA ASP A 213 -0.19 6.89 1.95
C ASP A 213 -0.70 5.80 2.90
N LEU A 214 0.11 4.76 3.15
CA LEU A 214 -0.26 3.70 4.07
C LEU A 214 -0.53 4.21 5.49
N ILE A 215 0.30 5.14 5.98
CA ILE A 215 0.07 5.78 7.29
C ILE A 215 -1.27 6.54 7.29
N ARG A 216 -1.59 7.30 6.23
CA ARG A 216 -2.87 8.01 6.11
C ARG A 216 -4.07 7.06 6.10
N HIS A 217 -3.98 5.93 5.39
CA HIS A 217 -5.04 4.93 5.38
C HIS A 217 -5.27 4.31 6.77
N VAL A 218 -4.21 3.98 7.50
CA VAL A 218 -4.33 3.44 8.86
C VAL A 218 -4.88 4.49 9.83
N ASP A 219 -4.47 5.75 9.72
CA ASP A 219 -4.99 6.85 10.54
C ASP A 219 -6.48 7.10 10.26
N SER A 220 -6.91 7.05 8.98
CA SER A 220 -8.32 7.12 8.60
C SER A 220 -9.14 5.96 9.18
N LEU A 221 -8.59 4.74 9.16
CA LEU A 221 -9.22 3.58 9.81
C LEU A 221 -9.35 3.77 11.32
N ALA A 222 -8.29 4.24 11.99
CA ALA A 222 -8.31 4.55 13.42
C ALA A 222 -9.40 5.58 13.74
N GLN A 223 -9.52 6.64 12.93
CA GLN A 223 -10.55 7.65 13.09
C GLN A 223 -11.97 7.08 12.94
N ARG A 224 -12.22 6.22 11.93
CA ARG A 224 -13.52 5.57 11.75
C ARG A 224 -13.88 4.67 12.93
N LEU A 225 -12.91 3.90 13.44
CA LEU A 225 -13.09 3.06 14.63
C LEU A 225 -13.38 3.90 15.87
N ASN A 226 -12.66 5.00 16.07
CA ASN A 226 -12.89 5.91 17.19
C ASN A 226 -14.28 6.55 17.13
N GLN A 227 -14.69 7.02 15.94
CA GLN A 227 -16.03 7.57 15.72
C GLN A 227 -17.12 6.52 16.01
N GLY A 228 -16.94 5.28 15.54
CA GLY A 228 -17.84 4.16 15.83
C GLY A 228 -17.92 3.83 17.32
N GLN A 229 -16.79 3.81 18.04
CA GLN A 229 -16.79 3.60 19.50
C GLN A 229 -17.51 4.73 20.23
N GLN A 230 -17.24 5.99 19.87
CA GLN A 230 -17.89 7.15 20.48
C GLN A 230 -19.40 7.18 20.20
N ALA A 231 -19.82 6.80 19.00
CA ALA A 231 -21.23 6.66 18.65
C ALA A 231 -21.90 5.58 19.50
N ARG A 232 -21.27 4.41 19.62
CA ARG A 232 -21.77 3.31 20.47
C ARG A 232 -21.87 3.70 21.95
N GLN A 233 -20.90 4.44 22.46
CA GLN A 233 -20.90 4.88 23.86
C GLN A 233 -21.97 5.94 24.14
N ARG A 234 -22.16 6.89 23.20
CA ARG A 234 -23.28 7.84 23.23
C ARG A 234 -24.62 7.09 23.21
N TRP A 235 -24.78 6.14 22.30
CA TRP A 235 -25.97 5.30 22.20
C TRP A 235 -26.33 4.59 23.51
N PHE A 236 -25.36 3.96 24.20
CA PHE A 236 -25.61 3.35 25.51
C PHE A 236 -26.06 4.36 26.58
N SER A 237 -25.46 5.56 26.57
CA SER A 237 -25.85 6.64 27.49
C SER A 237 -27.30 7.10 27.22
N ASP A 238 -27.64 7.26 25.95
CA ASP A 238 -28.95 7.75 25.54
C ASP A 238 -30.05 6.72 25.83
N ILE A 239 -29.81 5.42 25.56
CA ILE A 239 -30.71 4.32 25.97
C ILE A 239 -30.96 4.35 27.48
N ALA A 240 -29.88 4.48 28.28
CA ALA A 240 -30.00 4.50 29.72
C ALA A 240 -30.84 5.70 30.22
N HIS A 241 -30.78 6.84 29.51
CA HIS A 241 -31.58 8.01 29.83
C HIS A 241 -33.06 7.81 29.49
N GLU A 242 -33.35 7.30 28.28
CA GLU A 242 -34.72 7.06 27.81
C GLU A 242 -35.42 5.96 28.61
N LEU A 243 -34.69 4.96 29.15
CA LEU A 243 -35.26 3.96 30.06
C LEU A 243 -35.50 4.51 31.48
N ARG A 244 -34.66 5.42 31.97
CA ARG A 244 -34.74 5.92 33.35
C ARG A 244 -35.98 6.80 33.58
N THR A 245 -36.36 7.59 32.58
CA THR A 245 -37.50 8.50 32.67
C THR A 245 -38.83 7.77 32.93
N PRO A 246 -39.25 6.79 32.11
CA PRO A 246 -40.50 6.07 32.34
C PRO A 246 -40.48 5.23 33.62
N LEU A 247 -39.33 4.66 33.97
CA LEU A 247 -39.15 3.97 35.25
C LEU A 247 -39.32 4.91 36.46
N ALA A 248 -38.84 6.15 36.37
CA ALA A 248 -39.03 7.14 37.42
C ALA A 248 -40.49 7.59 37.53
N VAL A 249 -41.21 7.72 36.41
CA VAL A 249 -42.65 8.02 36.39
C VAL A 249 -43.45 6.87 37.02
N LEU A 250 -43.21 5.64 36.59
CA LEU A 250 -43.83 4.44 37.18
C LEU A 250 -43.60 4.37 38.69
N ARG A 251 -42.36 4.59 39.13
CA ARG A 251 -42.03 4.59 40.56
C ARG A 251 -42.75 5.70 41.31
N GLY A 252 -42.76 6.92 40.78
CA GLY A 252 -43.43 8.06 41.43
C GLY A 252 -44.95 7.89 41.52
N GLU A 253 -45.59 7.32 40.50
CA GLU A 253 -47.02 6.99 40.55
C GLU A 253 -47.32 5.90 41.59
N LEU A 254 -46.47 4.87 41.69
CA LEU A 254 -46.61 3.82 42.71
C LEU A 254 -46.37 4.36 44.13
N GLU A 255 -45.35 5.20 44.34
CA GLU A 255 -45.07 5.87 45.62
C GLU A 255 -46.25 6.77 46.02
N ALA A 256 -46.81 7.55 45.09
CA ALA A 256 -47.97 8.39 45.35
C ALA A 256 -49.24 7.60 45.72
N ILE A 257 -49.42 6.39 45.16
CA ILE A 257 -50.48 5.47 45.56
C ILE A 257 -50.21 4.91 46.96
N GLN A 258 -48.97 4.54 47.26
CA GLN A 258 -48.59 3.97 48.57
C GLN A 258 -48.72 4.97 49.72
N ASP A 259 -48.41 6.24 49.47
CA ASP A 259 -48.50 7.32 50.46
C ASP A 259 -49.93 7.90 50.59
N ASP A 260 -50.94 7.26 49.99
CA ASP A 260 -52.34 7.72 49.92
C ASP A 260 -52.52 9.14 49.32
N VAL A 261 -51.51 9.65 48.61
CA VAL A 261 -51.53 10.95 47.92
C VAL A 261 -52.37 10.90 46.64
N ARG A 262 -52.37 9.75 45.94
CA ARG A 262 -53.22 9.47 44.78
C ARG A 262 -54.08 8.24 45.01
N PRO A 263 -55.40 8.30 44.75
CA PRO A 263 -56.25 7.12 44.85
C PRO A 263 -55.94 6.12 43.74
N MET A 264 -56.04 4.83 44.05
CA MET A 264 -55.97 3.74 43.08
C MET A 264 -57.22 3.74 42.19
N SER A 265 -57.24 4.61 41.18
CA SER A 265 -58.35 4.77 40.25
C SER A 265 -58.09 4.06 38.91
N LYS A 266 -59.14 3.86 38.10
CA LYS A 266 -58.99 3.35 36.72
C LYS A 266 -58.07 4.25 35.86
N GLU A 267 -58.08 5.56 36.11
CA GLU A 267 -57.23 6.52 35.40
C GLU A 267 -55.75 6.35 35.77
N THR A 268 -55.45 6.14 37.05
CA THR A 268 -54.10 5.88 37.54
C THR A 268 -53.56 4.55 36.99
N ILE A 269 -54.39 3.50 36.99
CA ILE A 269 -54.04 2.20 36.39
C ILE A 269 -53.79 2.34 34.89
N SER A 270 -54.66 3.07 34.17
CA SER A 270 -54.47 3.32 32.73
C SER A 270 -53.17 4.08 32.43
N THR A 271 -52.75 4.98 33.33
CA THR A 271 -51.50 5.73 33.21
C THR A 271 -50.28 4.80 33.39
N LEU A 272 -50.29 3.97 34.44
CA LEU A 272 -49.26 2.95 34.68
C LEU A 272 -49.18 1.96 33.52
N GLU A 273 -50.32 1.48 33.03
CA GLU A 273 -50.39 0.55 31.90
C GLU A 273 -49.82 1.18 30.62
N SER A 274 -50.14 2.45 30.35
CA SER A 274 -49.57 3.20 29.22
C SER A 274 -48.04 3.26 29.30
N GLU A 275 -47.49 3.51 30.49
CA GLU A 275 -46.04 3.62 30.67
C GLU A 275 -45.33 2.27 30.55
N VAL A 276 -45.94 1.18 31.04
CA VAL A 276 -45.44 -0.19 30.82
C VAL A 276 -45.46 -0.56 29.34
N ARG A 277 -46.54 -0.19 28.62
CA ARG A 277 -46.65 -0.44 27.18
C ARG A 277 -45.57 0.33 26.42
N HIS A 278 -45.33 1.59 26.79
CA HIS A 278 -44.26 2.41 26.23
C HIS A 278 -42.87 1.78 26.44
N LEU A 279 -42.56 1.35 27.67
CA LEU A 279 -41.30 0.65 27.99
C LEU A 279 -41.14 -0.65 27.17
N THR A 280 -42.22 -1.42 27.02
CA THR A 280 -42.20 -2.68 26.26
C THR A 280 -41.88 -2.42 24.77
N HIS A 281 -42.51 -1.41 24.17
CA HIS A 281 -42.22 -1.00 22.81
C HIS A 281 -40.76 -0.54 22.67
N LEU A 282 -40.25 0.28 23.59
CA LEU A 282 -38.88 0.79 23.55
C LEU A 282 -37.84 -0.34 23.64
N VAL A 283 -38.08 -1.34 24.50
CA VAL A 283 -37.21 -2.53 24.61
C VAL A 283 -37.26 -3.37 23.33
N SER A 284 -38.44 -3.54 22.73
CA SER A 284 -38.60 -4.24 21.45
C SER A 284 -37.84 -3.54 20.32
N ASP A 285 -38.00 -2.23 20.21
CA ASP A 285 -37.30 -1.39 19.22
C ASP A 285 -35.78 -1.48 19.38
N LEU A 286 -35.29 -1.46 20.62
CA LEU A 286 -33.87 -1.62 20.92
C LEU A 286 -33.35 -3.01 20.54
N HIS A 287 -34.15 -4.05 20.77
CA HIS A 287 -33.79 -5.42 20.42
C HIS A 287 -33.71 -5.60 18.89
N ASP A 288 -34.72 -5.13 18.16
CA ASP A 288 -34.74 -5.14 16.70
C ASP A 288 -33.53 -4.38 16.13
N LEU A 289 -33.22 -3.20 16.68
CA LEU A 289 -32.07 -2.41 16.25
C LEU A 289 -30.74 -3.13 16.52
N ALA A 290 -30.58 -3.74 17.70
CA ALA A 290 -29.37 -4.48 18.04
C ALA A 290 -29.16 -5.72 17.14
N LEU A 291 -30.23 -6.42 16.79
CA LEU A 291 -30.18 -7.54 15.85
C LEU A 291 -29.86 -7.07 14.42
N ALA A 292 -30.40 -5.93 14.00
CA ALA A 292 -30.12 -5.33 12.70
C ALA A 292 -28.64 -4.90 12.58
N ASP A 293 -28.10 -4.20 13.59
CA ASP A 293 -26.69 -3.77 13.62
C ASP A 293 -25.71 -4.95 13.67
N ALA A 294 -26.11 -6.07 14.26
CA ALA A 294 -25.32 -7.31 14.27
C ALA A 294 -25.39 -8.09 12.95
N GLY A 295 -26.19 -7.65 11.97
CA GLY A 295 -26.47 -8.39 10.74
C GLY A 295 -27.21 -9.71 10.97
N ASN A 296 -27.78 -9.90 12.16
CA ASN A 296 -28.42 -11.15 12.59
C ASN A 296 -29.95 -11.13 12.41
N LEU A 297 -30.52 -10.02 11.93
CA LEU A 297 -31.94 -9.98 11.58
C LEU A 297 -32.18 -10.87 10.36
N ARG A 298 -32.89 -11.98 10.54
CA ARG A 298 -33.35 -12.82 9.44
C ARG A 298 -34.61 -12.19 8.84
N TYR A 299 -34.48 -11.66 7.63
CA TYR A 299 -35.61 -11.19 6.83
C TYR A 299 -36.24 -12.35 6.06
N HIS A 300 -37.57 -12.37 6.00
CA HIS A 300 -38.31 -13.37 5.23
C HIS A 300 -38.94 -12.72 3.99
N PHE A 301 -38.19 -12.71 2.90
CA PHE A 301 -38.63 -12.14 1.64
C PHE A 301 -39.67 -13.05 0.95
N THR A 302 -40.82 -12.48 0.65
CA THR A 302 -41.93 -13.10 -0.07
C THR A 302 -42.48 -12.13 -1.10
N ARG A 303 -43.08 -12.65 -2.18
CA ARG A 303 -43.81 -11.81 -3.14
C ARG A 303 -45.08 -11.30 -2.47
N MET A 304 -45.26 -9.99 -2.46
CA MET A 304 -46.36 -9.33 -1.76
C MET A 304 -46.84 -8.09 -2.52
N ASP A 305 -48.08 -7.68 -2.22
CA ASP A 305 -48.73 -6.49 -2.76
C ASP A 305 -48.47 -5.32 -1.80
N LEU A 306 -47.65 -4.36 -2.21
CA LEU A 306 -47.25 -3.20 -1.43
C LEU A 306 -48.41 -2.21 -1.27
N ASP A 307 -49.24 -2.06 -2.30
CA ASP A 307 -50.44 -1.25 -2.27
C ASP A 307 -51.41 -1.72 -1.19
N ALA A 308 -51.72 -3.02 -1.14
CA ALA A 308 -52.56 -3.61 -0.11
C ALA A 308 -51.97 -3.39 1.30
N LEU A 309 -50.64 -3.55 1.46
CA LEU A 309 -49.98 -3.31 2.74
C LEU A 309 -50.07 -1.82 3.17
N CYS A 310 -49.92 -0.90 2.22
CA CYS A 310 -50.08 0.53 2.45
C CYS A 310 -51.51 0.87 2.85
N GLU A 311 -52.52 0.30 2.19
CA GLU A 311 -53.94 0.46 2.55
C GLU A 311 -54.22 -0.04 3.98
N ASP A 312 -53.75 -1.23 4.33
CA ASP A 312 -53.91 -1.79 5.68
C ASP A 312 -53.27 -0.92 6.78
N ALA A 313 -52.12 -0.31 6.50
CA ALA A 313 -51.44 0.58 7.44
C ALA A 313 -52.18 1.92 7.57
N VAL A 314 -52.66 2.47 6.45
CA VAL A 314 -53.48 3.68 6.40
C VAL A 314 -54.78 3.51 7.18
N ASP A 315 -55.48 2.39 6.98
CA ASP A 315 -56.78 2.17 7.63
C ASP A 315 -56.65 1.96 9.13
N ALA A 316 -55.52 1.44 9.60
CA ALA A 316 -55.22 1.35 11.03
C ALA A 316 -55.05 2.73 11.69
N VAL A 317 -54.41 3.70 11.02
CA VAL A 317 -54.13 5.03 11.59
C VAL A 317 -55.25 6.05 11.35
N ARG A 318 -56.07 5.83 10.31
CA ARG A 318 -57.15 6.75 9.88
C ARG A 318 -58.08 7.21 11.02
N PRO A 319 -58.58 6.34 11.93
CA PRO A 319 -59.44 6.78 13.03
C PRO A 319 -58.73 7.69 14.04
N ALA A 320 -57.41 7.55 14.21
CA ALA A 320 -56.62 8.41 15.08
C ALA A 320 -56.39 9.79 14.45
N MET A 321 -56.05 9.82 13.15
CA MET A 321 -55.88 11.06 12.38
C MET A 321 -57.17 11.87 12.34
N GLN A 322 -58.31 11.23 12.07
CA GLN A 322 -59.62 11.90 12.06
C GLN A 322 -59.99 12.50 13.43
N ARG A 323 -59.68 11.81 14.54
CA ARG A 323 -59.89 12.35 15.90
C ARG A 323 -59.06 13.59 16.20
N GLN A 324 -57.93 13.77 15.53
CA GLN A 324 -57.10 14.98 15.63
C GLN A 324 -57.42 16.03 14.55
N GLY A 325 -58.42 15.78 13.71
CA GLY A 325 -58.80 16.67 12.61
C GLY A 325 -57.81 16.68 11.44
N LEU A 326 -56.96 15.66 11.30
CA LEU A 326 -56.04 15.51 10.19
C LEU A 326 -56.71 14.87 8.98
N THR A 327 -56.40 15.36 7.78
CA THR A 327 -56.86 14.77 6.51
C THR A 327 -55.77 13.84 5.96
N LEU A 328 -56.12 12.58 5.67
CA LEU A 328 -55.21 11.58 5.10
C LEU A 328 -55.61 11.25 3.66
N LEU A 329 -54.77 11.62 2.70
CA LEU A 329 -54.95 11.35 1.27
C LEU A 329 -53.99 10.27 0.80
N THR A 330 -54.46 9.38 -0.08
CA THR A 330 -53.66 8.25 -0.58
C THR A 330 -53.74 8.13 -2.09
N THR A 331 -52.63 7.81 -2.74
CA THR A 331 -52.57 7.44 -4.16
C THR A 331 -51.71 6.20 -4.28
N LEU A 332 -52.36 5.03 -4.40
CA LEU A 332 -51.74 3.71 -4.32
C LEU A 332 -52.13 2.89 -5.56
N PRO A 333 -51.36 2.93 -6.67
CA PRO A 333 -51.56 2.03 -7.78
C PRO A 333 -51.15 0.60 -7.40
N PRO A 334 -51.68 -0.44 -8.08
CA PRO A 334 -51.28 -1.83 -7.84
C PRO A 334 -49.77 -2.02 -7.95
N ALA A 335 -49.13 -2.55 -6.90
CA ALA A 335 -47.68 -2.57 -6.79
C ALA A 335 -47.19 -3.86 -6.12
N THR A 336 -46.58 -4.75 -6.90
CA THR A 336 -45.99 -5.98 -6.36
C THR A 336 -44.49 -5.80 -6.10
N LEU A 337 -43.97 -6.34 -4.98
CA LEU A 337 -42.53 -6.46 -4.74
C LEU A 337 -42.16 -7.71 -3.95
N SER A 338 -40.86 -8.06 -3.96
CA SER A 338 -40.31 -9.11 -3.09
C SER A 338 -39.77 -8.50 -1.78
N GLY A 339 -40.52 -8.67 -0.68
CA GLY A 339 -40.30 -7.97 0.58
C GLY A 339 -40.64 -8.83 1.80
N ASP A 340 -40.24 -8.38 2.99
CA ASP A 340 -40.72 -8.92 4.26
C ASP A 340 -41.96 -8.12 4.71
N PRO A 341 -43.17 -8.70 4.66
CA PRO A 341 -44.41 -7.98 4.95
C PRO A 341 -44.46 -7.42 6.38
N VAL A 342 -43.89 -8.15 7.35
CA VAL A 342 -43.90 -7.75 8.77
C VAL A 342 -43.02 -6.53 8.97
N ARG A 343 -41.84 -6.52 8.34
CA ARG A 343 -40.89 -5.41 8.46
C ARG A 343 -41.35 -4.19 7.66
N LEU A 344 -41.88 -4.37 6.45
CA LEU A 344 -42.45 -3.26 5.71
C LEU A 344 -43.68 -2.66 6.41
N ARG A 345 -44.49 -3.49 7.09
CA ARG A 345 -45.59 -3.00 7.94
C ARG A 345 -45.07 -2.11 9.07
N GLN A 346 -44.04 -2.58 9.79
CA GLN A 346 -43.39 -1.83 10.87
C GLN A 346 -42.86 -0.47 10.38
N LEU A 347 -42.26 -0.44 9.18
CA LEU A 347 -41.81 0.79 8.56
C LEU A 347 -42.97 1.76 8.28
N LEU A 348 -44.07 1.28 7.69
CA LEU A 348 -45.23 2.12 7.40
C LEU A 348 -45.87 2.65 8.69
N ASP A 349 -46.07 1.78 9.68
CA ASP A 349 -46.64 2.16 10.97
C ASP A 349 -45.78 3.23 11.67
N ASN A 350 -44.45 3.10 11.63
CA ASN A 350 -43.54 4.10 12.20
C ASN A 350 -43.64 5.46 11.52
N LEU A 351 -43.72 5.48 10.18
CA LEU A 351 -43.80 6.74 9.43
C LEU A 351 -45.17 7.41 9.59
N LEU A 352 -46.25 6.65 9.50
CA LEU A 352 -47.61 7.17 9.65
C LEU A 352 -47.89 7.66 11.08
N HIS A 353 -47.40 6.95 12.10
CA HIS A 353 -47.48 7.44 13.48
C HIS A 353 -46.63 8.70 13.71
N ASN A 354 -45.48 8.82 13.03
CA ASN A 354 -44.71 10.07 13.09
C ASN A 354 -45.51 11.23 12.48
N SER A 355 -46.10 11.07 11.29
CA SER A 355 -46.94 12.13 10.71
C SER A 355 -48.14 12.44 11.61
N LEU A 356 -48.87 11.44 12.12
CA LEU A 356 -49.97 11.65 13.09
C LEU A 356 -49.51 12.49 14.31
N LYS A 357 -48.30 12.24 14.81
CA LYS A 357 -47.81 12.84 16.03
C LYS A 357 -47.28 14.26 15.84
N TYR A 358 -46.69 14.55 14.69
CA TYR A 358 -45.96 15.79 14.47
C TYR A 358 -46.72 16.79 13.61
N THR A 359 -47.69 16.38 12.80
CA THR A 359 -48.51 17.31 12.01
C THR A 359 -49.45 18.12 12.91
N ASP A 360 -49.48 19.44 12.72
CA ASP A 360 -50.37 20.34 13.45
C ASP A 360 -51.86 20.03 13.19
N GLN A 361 -52.72 20.29 14.17
CA GLN A 361 -54.16 20.05 14.06
C GLN A 361 -54.77 20.76 12.84
N GLY A 362 -55.69 20.07 12.14
CA GLY A 362 -56.27 20.57 10.89
C GLY A 362 -55.36 20.43 9.67
N GLY A 363 -54.18 19.82 9.83
CA GLY A 363 -53.23 19.56 8.76
C GLY A 363 -53.61 18.39 7.85
N GLU A 364 -52.71 18.11 6.91
CA GLU A 364 -52.87 17.09 5.87
C GLU A 364 -51.63 16.19 5.80
N VAL A 365 -51.87 14.89 5.60
CA VAL A 365 -50.85 13.88 5.33
C VAL A 365 -51.19 13.19 4.01
N GLN A 366 -50.21 13.08 3.11
CA GLN A 366 -50.35 12.41 1.82
C GLN A 366 -49.41 11.21 1.73
N LEU A 367 -49.94 10.03 1.43
CA LEU A 367 -49.17 8.83 1.08
C LEU A 367 -49.30 8.56 -0.42
N VAL A 368 -48.20 8.67 -1.16
CA VAL A 368 -48.17 8.50 -2.62
C VAL A 368 -47.20 7.38 -2.97
N LEU A 369 -47.65 6.45 -3.79
CA LEU A 369 -46.85 5.38 -4.37
C LEU A 369 -46.75 5.58 -5.88
N ASP A 370 -45.55 5.82 -6.36
CA ASP A 370 -45.25 6.02 -7.78
C ASP A 370 -44.52 4.81 -8.37
N ASP A 371 -44.89 4.45 -9.59
CA ASP A 371 -44.19 3.46 -10.42
C ASP A 371 -42.98 4.13 -11.11
N GLU A 372 -41.77 3.76 -10.70
CA GLU A 372 -40.56 4.03 -11.48
C GLU A 372 -40.02 2.73 -12.09
N GLN A 373 -39.22 2.83 -13.16
CA GLN A 373 -38.81 1.67 -13.98
C GLN A 373 -38.37 0.45 -13.14
N ASP A 374 -37.35 0.60 -12.29
CA ASP A 374 -36.76 -0.50 -11.50
C ASP A 374 -37.17 -0.52 -10.02
N HIS A 375 -37.93 0.48 -9.55
CA HIS A 375 -38.23 0.64 -8.14
C HIS A 375 -39.58 1.30 -7.91
N TRP A 376 -40.21 0.94 -6.80
CA TRP A 376 -41.37 1.64 -6.25
C TRP A 376 -40.89 2.84 -5.44
N ARG A 377 -41.46 4.01 -5.70
CA ARG A 377 -41.20 5.21 -4.89
C ARG A 377 -42.39 5.48 -3.99
N LEU A 378 -42.20 5.30 -2.70
CA LEU A 378 -43.18 5.64 -1.67
C LEU A 378 -42.82 6.99 -1.05
N THR A 379 -43.76 7.94 -1.09
CA THR A 379 -43.57 9.28 -0.55
C THR A 379 -44.64 9.59 0.49
N ILE A 380 -44.21 10.04 1.67
CA ILE A 380 -45.09 10.58 2.71
C ILE A 380 -44.81 12.07 2.81
N ASN A 381 -45.83 12.90 2.60
CA ASN A 381 -45.76 14.35 2.79
C ASN A 381 -46.71 14.74 3.91
N ASP A 382 -46.26 15.58 4.84
CA ASP A 382 -47.16 16.21 5.81
C ASP A 382 -47.09 17.74 5.75
N THR A 383 -48.11 18.40 6.30
CA THR A 383 -48.16 19.85 6.52
C THR A 383 -47.32 20.25 7.75
N ALA A 384 -47.26 21.55 8.03
CA ALA A 384 -46.53 22.12 9.16
C ALA A 384 -46.70 21.34 10.49
N PRO A 385 -45.66 21.32 11.34
CA PRO A 385 -44.40 22.07 11.25
C PRO A 385 -43.33 21.35 10.41
N GLY A 386 -42.50 22.13 9.72
CA GLY A 386 -41.31 21.63 9.03
C GLY A 386 -40.14 21.35 9.98
N VAL A 387 -39.13 20.65 9.46
CA VAL A 387 -37.87 20.36 10.16
C VAL A 387 -36.77 21.32 9.68
N PRO A 388 -35.91 21.86 10.56
CA PRO A 388 -34.76 22.68 10.15
C PRO A 388 -33.83 21.93 9.19
N GLU A 389 -33.24 22.64 8.23
CA GLU A 389 -32.41 22.04 7.17
C GLU A 389 -31.21 21.27 7.75
N GLU A 390 -30.60 21.76 8.83
CA GLU A 390 -29.45 21.12 9.48
C GLU A 390 -29.80 19.84 10.24
N ALA A 391 -31.09 19.61 10.48
CA ALA A 391 -31.61 18.43 11.17
C ALA A 391 -32.02 17.32 10.22
N LEU A 392 -32.39 17.62 8.95
CA LEU A 392 -32.82 16.64 7.96
C LEU A 392 -31.84 15.45 7.79
N PRO A 393 -30.51 15.65 7.67
CA PRO A 393 -29.58 14.54 7.52
C PRO A 393 -29.45 13.66 8.76
N LYS A 394 -29.86 14.17 9.93
CA LYS A 394 -29.73 13.52 11.24
C LYS A 394 -31.01 12.84 11.69
N LEU A 395 -32.12 13.01 10.97
CA LEU A 395 -33.42 12.43 11.35
C LEU A 395 -33.39 10.90 11.46
N PHE A 396 -32.48 10.24 10.76
CA PHE A 396 -32.31 8.79 10.81
C PHE A 396 -31.23 8.35 11.82
N ASP A 397 -30.54 9.29 12.47
CA ASP A 397 -29.62 8.98 13.57
C ASP A 397 -30.41 8.42 14.77
N HIS A 398 -29.82 7.46 15.48
CA HIS A 398 -30.46 6.83 16.64
C HIS A 398 -30.78 7.86 17.72
N LEU A 399 -32.02 7.85 18.23
CA LEU A 399 -32.48 8.69 19.34
C LEU A 399 -32.41 10.20 19.05
N PHE A 400 -32.18 10.60 17.79
CA PHE A 400 -32.16 12.01 17.39
C PHE A 400 -33.56 12.61 17.38
N ARG A 401 -33.69 13.83 17.91
CA ARG A 401 -34.94 14.58 17.99
C ARG A 401 -34.66 16.07 17.79
N VAL A 402 -35.53 16.74 17.03
CA VAL A 402 -35.41 18.19 16.73
C VAL A 402 -35.69 19.06 17.97
N GLU A 403 -36.60 18.64 18.85
CA GLU A 403 -36.91 19.36 20.11
C GLU A 403 -36.74 18.46 21.35
N SER A 404 -35.91 18.89 22.30
CA SER A 404 -35.57 18.13 23.53
C SER A 404 -36.45 18.43 24.76
N SER A 405 -37.34 19.44 24.72
CA SER A 405 -37.96 19.97 25.96
C SER A 405 -39.49 19.94 26.05
N ARG A 406 -40.24 20.14 24.95
CA ARG A 406 -41.71 20.38 25.04
C ARG A 406 -42.61 19.14 24.92
N ASN A 407 -42.11 18.02 24.40
CA ASN A 407 -42.95 16.84 24.11
C ASN A 407 -42.50 15.55 24.82
N ARG A 408 -41.86 15.64 26.01
CA ARG A 408 -41.44 14.45 26.78
C ARG A 408 -42.60 13.54 27.19
N ARG A 409 -43.81 14.07 27.32
CA ARG A 409 -44.99 13.33 27.83
C ARG A 409 -45.76 12.53 26.77
N THR A 410 -45.49 12.76 25.48
CA THR A 410 -46.17 12.11 24.33
C THR A 410 -45.16 11.60 23.30
N GLY A 411 -43.86 11.71 23.59
CA GLY A 411 -42.80 11.63 22.62
C GLY A 411 -42.10 10.28 22.55
N GLY A 412 -42.44 9.44 21.55
CA GLY A 412 -41.70 8.21 21.24
C GLY A 412 -40.16 8.34 21.17
N ALA A 413 -39.46 7.22 21.35
CA ALA A 413 -38.04 7.11 21.70
C ALA A 413 -37.04 7.72 20.69
N GLY A 414 -37.47 8.15 19.49
CA GLY A 414 -36.53 8.57 18.42
C GLY A 414 -35.80 7.40 17.75
N LEU A 415 -36.28 6.17 17.93
CA LEU A 415 -35.75 4.96 17.27
C LEU A 415 -36.47 4.68 15.94
N GLY A 416 -37.71 5.16 15.77
CA GLY A 416 -38.57 4.77 14.65
C GLY A 416 -37.97 5.03 13.26
N LEU A 417 -37.41 6.22 13.03
CA LEU A 417 -36.82 6.56 11.72
C LEU A 417 -35.52 5.79 11.44
N ALA A 418 -34.69 5.55 12.46
CA ALA A 418 -33.51 4.70 12.33
C ALA A 418 -33.90 3.25 11.95
N ILE A 419 -34.95 2.71 12.57
CA ILE A 419 -35.51 1.40 12.23
C ILE A 419 -36.02 1.39 10.78
N CYS A 420 -36.74 2.44 10.35
CA CYS A 420 -37.17 2.57 8.96
C CYS A 420 -35.98 2.53 7.99
N GLN A 421 -34.89 3.26 8.30
CA GLN A 421 -33.69 3.22 7.46
C GLN A 421 -33.11 1.82 7.35
N ARG A 422 -32.97 1.08 8.46
CA ARG A 422 -32.47 -0.30 8.45
C ARG A 422 -33.35 -1.25 7.64
N ILE A 423 -34.68 -1.12 7.76
CA ILE A 423 -35.63 -1.93 7.01
C ILE A 423 -35.47 -1.64 5.51
N VAL A 424 -35.41 -0.37 5.10
CA VAL A 424 -35.22 0.01 3.69
C VAL A 424 -33.87 -0.49 3.14
N GLU A 425 -32.79 -0.31 3.89
CA GLU A 425 -31.45 -0.78 3.52
C GLU A 425 -31.42 -2.31 3.32
N ALA A 426 -32.07 -3.07 4.21
CA ALA A 426 -32.17 -4.53 4.09
C ALA A 426 -32.97 -4.99 2.87
N HIS A 427 -33.94 -4.18 2.42
CA HIS A 427 -34.70 -4.39 1.19
C HIS A 427 -33.96 -3.87 -0.06
N GLY A 428 -32.70 -3.46 0.06
CA GLY A 428 -31.91 -2.94 -1.07
C GLY A 428 -32.36 -1.56 -1.55
N GLY A 429 -33.15 -0.85 -0.74
CA GLY A 429 -33.70 0.46 -1.07
C GLY A 429 -32.92 1.64 -0.49
N THR A 430 -33.46 2.84 -0.70
CA THR A 430 -32.96 4.08 -0.09
C THR A 430 -34.09 4.88 0.55
N ILE A 431 -33.81 5.55 1.67
CA ILE A 431 -34.73 6.46 2.36
C ILE A 431 -34.09 7.84 2.48
N THR A 432 -34.86 8.90 2.24
CA THR A 432 -34.39 10.29 2.37
C THR A 432 -35.46 11.15 3.02
N ALA A 433 -35.02 12.19 3.73
CA ALA A 433 -35.86 13.22 4.30
C ALA A 433 -35.65 14.55 3.56
N GLY A 434 -36.72 15.31 3.35
CA GLY A 434 -36.69 16.62 2.72
C GLY A 434 -37.86 17.48 3.16
N HIS A 435 -37.93 18.71 2.65
CA HIS A 435 -39.09 19.57 2.90
C HIS A 435 -40.30 19.09 2.11
N SER A 436 -41.44 18.98 2.79
CA SER A 436 -42.72 18.70 2.15
C SER A 436 -43.20 19.93 1.36
N PRO A 437 -43.77 19.74 0.16
CA PRO A 437 -44.42 20.83 -0.57
C PRO A 437 -45.66 21.36 0.17
N LEU A 438 -46.17 20.61 1.15
CA LEU A 438 -47.28 21.02 2.03
C LEU A 438 -46.80 21.84 3.24
N GLY A 439 -45.50 22.07 3.39
CA GLY A 439 -44.90 22.90 4.45
C GLY A 439 -44.35 22.15 5.66
N GLY A 440 -44.49 20.82 5.71
CA GLY A 440 -43.92 19.94 6.74
C GLY A 440 -42.67 19.18 6.29
N LEU A 441 -42.62 17.89 6.60
CA LEU A 441 -41.59 16.91 6.30
C LEU A 441 -42.03 15.96 5.16
N ARG A 442 -41.11 15.71 4.24
CA ARG A 442 -41.23 14.68 3.20
C ARG A 442 -40.30 13.53 3.53
N ILE A 443 -40.82 12.32 3.60
CA ILE A 443 -40.04 11.08 3.61
C ILE A 443 -40.21 10.40 2.25
N THR A 444 -39.12 10.12 1.56
CA THR A 444 -39.11 9.41 0.27
C THR A 444 -38.37 8.09 0.41
N ILE A 445 -39.00 7.00 0.02
CA ILE A 445 -38.44 5.65 0.04
C ILE A 445 -38.44 5.12 -1.39
N ARG A 446 -37.33 4.52 -1.81
CA ARG A 446 -37.22 3.78 -3.08
C ARG A 446 -36.95 2.32 -2.75
N LEU A 447 -37.84 1.42 -3.16
CA LEU A 447 -37.69 -0.03 -2.99
C LEU A 447 -37.56 -0.71 -4.35
N PRO A 448 -36.59 -1.61 -4.58
CA PRO A 448 -36.51 -2.35 -5.83
C PRO A 448 -37.75 -3.25 -6.00
N LYS A 449 -38.27 -3.35 -7.23
CA LYS A 449 -39.44 -4.21 -7.52
C LYS A 449 -39.11 -5.69 -7.31
N ASP A 450 -37.92 -6.11 -7.72
CA ASP A 450 -37.38 -7.45 -7.50
C ASP A 450 -36.10 -7.37 -6.67
N HIS A 451 -36.13 -7.93 -5.46
CA HIS A 451 -34.93 -8.05 -4.63
C HIS A 451 -34.14 -9.30 -5.04
N HIS A 452 -33.04 -9.10 -5.77
CA HIS A 452 -32.03 -10.15 -5.91
C HIS A 452 -31.23 -10.18 -4.61
N ALA A 453 -31.64 -11.05 -3.68
CA ALA A 453 -30.91 -11.26 -2.43
C ALA A 453 -29.40 -11.40 -2.71
N PRO A 454 -28.52 -10.63 -2.04
CA PRO A 454 -27.09 -10.82 -2.22
C PRO A 454 -26.74 -12.26 -1.85
N ARG A 455 -26.09 -12.98 -2.78
CA ARG A 455 -25.55 -14.32 -2.52
C ARG A 455 -24.67 -14.20 -1.29
N THR A 456 -25.09 -14.82 -0.19
CA THR A 456 -24.25 -15.01 0.99
C THR A 456 -23.16 -16.00 0.60
N ASP A 457 -22.04 -15.49 0.11
CA ASP A 457 -20.82 -16.29 0.06
C ASP A 457 -20.42 -16.63 1.50
N ARG A 458 -20.32 -17.93 1.74
CA ARG A 458 -20.00 -18.58 3.02
C ARG A 458 -18.56 -18.31 3.48
#